data_AF-A0A925EVP9-F1
#
_entry.id   AF-A0A925EVP9-F1
#
_cell.length_a   1.000
_cell.length_b   1.000
_cell.length_c   1.000
_cell.angle_alpha   90.00
_cell.angle_beta   90.00
_cell.angle_gamma   90.00
#
_symmetry.space_group_name_H-M   'P 1'
#
loop_
_entity.id
_entity.type
_entity.pdbx_description
1 polymer ?
#
loop_
_entity_poly.entity_id
_entity_poly.type
_entity_poly.pdbx_seq_one_letter_code
_entity_poly.pdbx_strand_id
1 'polypeptide(L)' 'MEKRVLGIILTLVGVIGLIAAAYYFMNSGQGKSNFKAIITYTILGAIFFAAGIGLIQNTRDKAS' A
#
# COMPACT_ATOMS: atom_id res chain seq x y z
N MET A 1 11.33 -6.40 17.95
CA MET A 1 11.44 -5.04 17.37
C MET A 1 11.54 -5.06 15.84
N GLU A 2 12.38 -5.90 15.24
CA GLU A 2 12.61 -5.95 13.78
C GLU A 2 11.34 -6.12 12.93
N LYS A 3 10.44 -7.03 13.33
CA LYS A 3 9.17 -7.29 12.61
C LYS A 3 8.24 -6.08 12.59
N ARG A 4 8.28 -5.23 13.64
CA ARG A 4 7.49 -3.99 13.72
C ARG A 4 8.00 -2.94 12.74
N VAL A 5 9.33 -2.83 12.58
CA VAL A 5 9.95 -1.90 11.63
C VAL A 5 9.62 -2.30 10.19
N LEU A 6 9.68 -3.60 9.87
CA LEU A 6 9.23 -4.10 8.56
C LEU A 6 7.77 -3.77 8.30
N GLY A 7 6.89 -3.91 9.30
CA GLY A 7 5.48 -3.54 9.18
C GLY A 7 5.29 -2.04 8.88
N ILE A 8 6.04 -1.16 9.53
CA ILE A 8 6.00 0.29 9.30
C ILE A 8 6.50 0.65 7.89
N ILE A 9 7.58 0.03 7.44
CA ILE A 9 8.09 0.25 6.08
C ILE A 9 7.05 -0.24 5.05
N LEU A 10 6.45 -1.41 5.28
CA LEU A 10 5.48 -2.00 4.38
C LEU A 10 4.19 -1.17 4.29
N THR A 11 3.71 -0.61 5.40
CA THR A 11 2.57 0.32 5.37
C THR A 11 2.90 1.60 4.63
N LEU A 12 4.07 2.20 4.84
CA LEU A 12 4.50 3.40 4.12
C LEU A 12 4.56 3.15 2.60
N VAL A 13 5.13 2.01 2.18
CA VAL A 13 5.14 1.61 0.76
C VAL A 13 3.72 1.41 0.23
N GLY A 14 2.83 0.78 1.01
CA GLY A 14 1.43 0.62 0.65
C GLY A 14 0.71 1.96 0.42
N VAL A 15 0.92 2.93 1.31
CA VAL A 15 0.38 4.29 1.18
C VAL A 15 0.90 4.98 -0.08
N ILE A 16 2.20 4.89 -0.37
CA ILE A 16 2.79 5.44 -1.59
C ILE A 16 2.16 4.81 -2.84
N GLY A 17 1.92 3.49 -2.84
CA GLY A 17 1.24 2.78 -3.93
C GLY A 17 -0.19 3.26 -4.15
N LEU A 18 -0.95 3.50 -3.07
CA LEU A 18 -2.31 4.04 -3.15
C LEU A 18 -2.33 5.49 -3.65
N ILE A 19 -1.37 6.32 -3.23
CA ILE A 19 -1.20 7.68 -3.73
C ILE A 19 -0.87 7.67 -5.22
N ALA A 20 0.01 6.77 -5.67
CA ALA A 20 0.32 6.62 -7.10
C ALA A 20 -0.93 6.23 -7.90
N ALA A 21 -1.76 5.31 -7.39
CA ALA A 21 -3.03 4.96 -8.03
C ALA A 21 -3.97 6.18 -8.18
N ALA A 22 -4.09 7.00 -7.13
CA ALA A 22 -4.87 8.24 -7.16
C ALA A 22 -4.31 9.25 -8.18
N TYR A 23 -2.99 9.39 -8.26
CA TYR A 23 -2.33 10.22 -9.26
C TYR A 23 -2.64 9.76 -10.69
N TYR A 24 -2.53 8.47 -10.99
CA TYR A 24 -2.88 7.92 -12.30
C TYR A 24 -4.37 8.07 -12.60
N PHE A 25 -5.24 7.95 -11.60
CA PHE A 25 -6.66 8.16 -11.74
C PHE A 25 -6.98 9.62 -12.14
N MET A 26 -6.40 10.60 -11.43
CA MET A 26 -6.59 12.02 -11.75
C MET A 26 -6.02 12.40 -13.12
N ASN A 27 -4.91 11.79 -13.54
CA ASN A 27 -4.26 12.06 -14.84
C ASN A 27 -4.82 11.22 -16.00
N SER A 28 -5.84 10.38 -15.77
CA SER A 28 -6.43 9.53 -16.82
C SER A 28 -7.44 10.25 -17.72
N GLY A 29 -7.75 11.53 -17.45
CA GLY A 29 -8.56 12.37 -18.32
C GLY A 29 -7.87 12.61 -19.68
N GLN A 30 -8.59 12.29 -20.76
CA GLN A 30 -8.29 12.60 -22.18
C GLN A 30 -7.68 11.50 -23.08
N GLY A 31 -7.88 10.21 -22.78
CA GLY A 31 -7.82 9.17 -23.82
C GLY A 31 -6.61 8.21 -23.80
N LYS A 32 -5.86 8.15 -22.70
CA LYS A 32 -4.87 7.07 -22.47
C LYS A 32 -5.41 6.11 -21.41
N SER A 33 -5.59 4.85 -21.81
CA SER A 33 -6.07 3.74 -20.99
C SER A 33 -5.13 3.41 -19.82
N ASN A 34 -5.09 4.27 -18.80
CA ASN A 34 -4.34 4.03 -17.55
C ASN A 34 -5.11 3.14 -16.57
N PHE A 35 -6.29 2.64 -16.95
CA PHE A 35 -7.14 1.80 -16.11
C PHE A 35 -6.42 0.58 -15.54
N LYS A 36 -5.59 -0.08 -16.37
CA LYS A 36 -4.78 -1.23 -15.95
C LYS A 36 -3.77 -0.85 -14.86
N ALA A 37 -3.10 0.29 -15.03
CA ALA A 37 -2.16 0.81 -14.04
C ALA A 37 -2.86 1.18 -12.73
N ILE A 38 -3.99 1.88 -12.80
CA ILE A 38 -4.78 2.28 -11.62
C ILE A 38 -5.18 1.05 -10.80
N ILE A 39 -5.76 0.03 -11.45
CA ILE A 39 -6.14 -1.22 -10.77
C ILE A 39 -4.92 -1.91 -10.14
N THR A 40 -3.81 -2.02 -10.87
CA THR A 40 -2.61 -2.68 -10.37
C THR A 40 -2.05 -1.96 -9.14
N TYR A 41 -1.87 -0.63 -9.20
CA TYR A 41 -1.36 0.14 -8.07
C TYR A 41 -2.33 0.16 -6.88
N THR A 42 -3.64 0.16 -7.15
CA THR A 42 -4.67 0.11 -6.08
C THR A 42 -4.61 -1.23 -5.35
N ILE A 43 -4.64 -2.36 -6.07
CA ILE A 43 -4.59 -3.69 -5.47
C ILE A 43 -3.26 -3.90 -4.74
N LEU A 44 -2.14 -3.56 -5.38
CA LEU A 44 -0.81 -3.73 -4.79
C LEU A 44 -0.64 -2.87 -3.54
N GLY A 45 -1.02 -1.59 -3.61
CA GLY A 45 -0.99 -0.67 -2.47
C GLY A 45 -1.87 -1.14 -1.32
N ALA A 46 -3.09 -1.60 -1.61
CA ALA A 46 -4.01 -2.13 -0.60
C ALA A 46 -3.47 -3.39 0.09
N ILE A 47 -2.91 -4.35 -0.68
CA ILE A 47 -2.32 -5.57 -0.12
C ILE A 47 -1.13 -5.23 0.78
N PHE A 48 -0.23 -4.36 0.34
CA PHE A 48 0.94 -3.96 1.11
C PHE A 48 0.55 -3.21 2.39
N PHE A 49 -0.45 -2.31 2.29
CA PHE A 49 -0.97 -1.58 3.43
C PHE A 49 -1.61 -2.51 4.47
N ALA A 50 -2.48 -3.43 4.03
CA ALA A 50 -3.13 -4.40 4.91
C ALA A 50 -2.11 -5.36 5.56
N ALA A 51 -1.15 -5.87 4.79
CA ALA A 51 -0.09 -6.73 5.29
C ALA A 51 0.81 -5.99 6.31
N GLY A 52 1.16 -4.73 6.03
CA GLY A 52 1.98 -3.91 6.93
C GLY A 52 1.27 -3.68 8.27
N ILE A 53 -0.02 -3.32 8.23
CA ILE A 53 -0.83 -3.17 9.44
C ILE A 53 -0.92 -4.49 10.20
N GLY A 54 -1.17 -5.61 9.51
CA GLY A 54 -1.24 -6.94 10.12
C GLY A 54 0.05 -7.33 10.83
N LEU A 55 1.20 -6.97 10.25
CA LEU A 55 2.51 -7.21 10.85
C LEU A 55 2.76 -6.31 12.07
N ILE A 56 2.38 -5.02 12.01
CA ILE A 56 2.45 -4.10 13.17
C ILE A 56 1.59 -4.63 14.32
N GLN A 57 0.36 -5.07 14.05
CA GLN A 57 -0.59 -5.57 15.05
C GLN A 57 -0.11 -6.90 15.67
N ASN A 58 0.29 -7.89 14.86
CA ASN A 58 0.80 -9.16 15.37
C ASN A 58 2.09 -9.02 16.19
N THR A 59 2.86 -7.95 15.98
CA THR A 59 4.06 -7.69 16.79
C THR A 59 3.72 -6.94 18.10
N ARG A 60 2.51 -6.38 18.25
CA ARG A 60 2.03 -5.81 19.53
C ARG A 60 1.58 -6.90 20.50
N ASP A 61 0.95 -7.97 20.02
CA ASP A 61 0.46 -9.08 20.86
C ASP A 61 1.56 -10.06 21.31
N LYS A 62 2.81 -9.88 20.84
CA LYS A 62 3.98 -10.66 21.29
C LYS A 62 4.94 -9.86 22.17
N ALA A 63 4.40 -8.92 22.95
CA ALA A 63 5.08 -8.46 24.15
C ALA A 63 4.94 -9.56 25.22
N SER A 64 5.71 -10.64 25.06
CA SER A 64 6.14 -11.44 26.21
C SER A 64 7.23 -10.69 26.94
#